data_AF-A0A2M8NJK0-F1
#
_entry.id   AF-A0A2M8NJK0-F1
#
_cell.length_a   1.000
_cell.length_b   1.000
_cell.length_c   1.000
_cell.angle_alpha   90.00
_cell.angle_beta   90.00
_cell.angle_gamma   90.00
#
_symmetry.space_group_name_H-M   'P 1'
#
loop_
_entity.id
_entity.type
_entity.pdbx_description
1 polymer ?
#
loop_
_entity_poly.entity_id
_entity_poly.type
_entity_poly.pdbx_seq_one_letter_code
_entity_poly.pdbx_strand_id
1 'polypeptide(L)'
;MMSEAGWGIWSDRGLLMSPDPYCEVPDLPHDIQDAARAIADWIAEGAIRARLAALSVADVPQTDDVPILEAWYRVYAFLATAYVHTPNLPAADHLPPSIAVPLTQVAARIDRPPILTYAGFTLNNWRRRDPAGDFSVENLDTILRFTHFPDETWFTL
;
A
#
# COMPACT_ATOMS: atom_id res chain seq x y z
N MET A 1 -4.93 1.66 25.90
CA MET A 1 -4.71 2.99 25.31
C MET A 1 -4.10 2.72 23.96
N MET A 2 -4.84 2.93 22.86
CA MET A 2 -4.29 2.72 21.51
C MET A 2 -3.10 3.66 21.35
N SER A 3 -1.98 3.18 20.80
CA SER A 3 -0.78 4.01 20.63
C SER A 3 -1.11 5.26 19.82
N GLU A 4 -0.58 6.42 20.19
CA GLU A 4 -0.69 7.63 19.37
C GLU A 4 0.01 7.47 18.01
N ALA A 5 0.86 6.45 17.85
CA ALA A 5 1.49 6.09 16.59
C ALA A 5 0.46 5.66 15.53
N GLY A 6 0.63 6.18 14.31
CA GLY A 6 -0.19 5.85 13.14
C GLY A 6 -1.22 6.93 12.80
N TRP A 7 -2.21 7.13 13.68
CA TRP A 7 -3.43 7.91 13.37
C TRP A 7 -3.52 9.28 14.05
N GLY A 8 -2.44 9.75 14.66
CA GLY A 8 -2.39 11.07 15.29
C GLY A 8 -2.48 12.24 14.30
N ILE A 9 -2.72 13.43 14.85
CA ILE A 9 -2.51 14.71 14.15
C ILE A 9 -1.18 15.28 14.65
N TRP A 10 -0.23 15.42 13.74
CA TRP A 10 1.15 15.77 14.05
C TRP A 10 1.43 17.23 13.68
N SER A 11 2.21 17.92 14.51
CA SER A 11 2.54 19.34 14.29
C SER A 11 3.43 19.57 13.07
N ASP A 12 4.25 18.58 12.68
CA ASP A 12 5.21 18.66 11.58
C ASP A 12 4.64 18.15 10.24
N ARG A 13 3.63 17.26 10.26
CA ARG A 13 3.14 16.55 9.06
C ARG A 13 1.61 16.38 8.97
N GLY A 14 0.85 16.99 9.88
CA GLY A 14 -0.61 16.91 9.89
C GLY A 14 -1.11 15.47 10.05
N LEU A 15 -1.85 14.96 9.06
CA LEU A 15 -2.46 13.63 9.07
C LEU A 15 -1.58 12.53 8.45
N LEU A 16 -0.38 12.86 7.97
CA LEU A 16 0.55 11.87 7.44
C LEU A 16 0.99 10.93 8.56
N MET A 17 1.18 9.66 8.22
CA MET A 17 1.56 8.63 9.18
C MET A 17 2.82 9.00 9.98
N SER A 18 2.83 8.68 11.27
CA SER A 18 4.03 8.75 12.11
C SER A 18 4.10 7.50 13.00
N PRO A 19 5.24 6.77 13.04
CA PRO A 19 6.50 7.06 12.35
C PRO A 19 6.39 7.00 10.81
N ASP A 20 7.47 7.39 10.13
CA ASP A 20 7.56 7.32 8.66
C ASP A 20 7.14 5.92 8.17
N PRO A 21 6.32 5.82 7.10
CA PRO A 21 5.80 4.55 6.62
C PRO A 21 6.88 3.52 6.26
N TYR A 22 6.60 2.24 6.56
CA TYR A 22 7.47 1.13 6.20
C TYR A 22 7.62 1.00 4.67
N CYS A 23 8.84 1.08 4.15
CA CYS A 23 9.13 0.74 2.75
C CYS A 23 9.20 -0.78 2.54
N GLU A 24 9.91 -1.47 3.43
CA GLU A 24 9.89 -2.93 3.56
C GLU A 24 8.93 -3.28 4.69
N VAL A 25 7.88 -4.05 4.39
CA VAL A 25 6.78 -4.28 5.32
C VAL A 25 7.13 -5.44 6.25
N PRO A 26 7.12 -5.24 7.58
CA PRO A 26 7.37 -6.31 8.53
C PRO A 26 6.41 -7.49 8.36
N ASP A 27 6.94 -8.70 8.48
CA ASP A 27 6.24 -9.98 8.40
C ASP A 27 5.52 -10.27 7.06
N LEU A 28 5.60 -9.37 6.08
CA LEU A 28 4.96 -9.55 4.77
C LEU A 28 5.79 -10.55 3.93
N PRO A 29 5.18 -11.62 3.38
CA PRO A 29 5.89 -12.60 2.56
C PRO A 29 6.61 -11.95 1.38
N HIS A 30 7.81 -12.44 1.07
CA HIS A 30 8.67 -11.82 0.06
C HIS A 30 8.02 -11.74 -1.33
N ASP A 31 7.25 -12.77 -1.73
CA ASP A 31 6.54 -12.77 -3.02
C ASP A 31 5.48 -11.66 -3.10
N ILE A 32 4.81 -11.34 -1.99
CA ILE A 32 3.86 -10.23 -1.91
C ILE A 32 4.59 -8.88 -1.91
N GLN A 33 5.73 -8.78 -1.21
CA GLN A 33 6.56 -7.55 -1.24
C GLN A 33 7.09 -7.27 -2.65
N ASP A 34 7.58 -8.30 -3.33
CA ASP A 34 8.06 -8.21 -4.71
C ASP A 34 6.93 -7.83 -5.66
N ALA A 35 5.74 -8.43 -5.50
CA ALA A 35 4.56 -8.07 -6.28
C ALA A 35 4.18 -6.59 -6.11
N ALA A 36 4.21 -6.08 -4.86
CA ALA A 36 3.89 -4.69 -4.58
C ALA A 36 4.87 -3.71 -5.26
N ARG A 37 6.17 -4.02 -5.22
CA ARG A 37 7.21 -3.22 -5.89
C ARG A 37 7.08 -3.24 -7.40
N ALA A 38 6.60 -4.34 -7.97
CA ALA A 38 6.55 -4.56 -9.42
C ALA A 38 5.18 -4.23 -10.05
N ILE A 39 4.24 -3.60 -9.32
CA ILE A 39 2.89 -3.28 -9.83
C ILE A 39 2.98 -2.51 -11.15
N ALA A 40 3.75 -1.42 -11.19
CA ALA A 40 3.86 -0.57 -12.38
C ALA A 40 4.46 -1.32 -13.58
N ASP A 41 5.52 -2.11 -13.35
CA ASP A 41 6.15 -2.93 -14.38
C ASP A 41 5.14 -3.95 -14.94
N TRP A 42 4.44 -4.66 -14.06
CA TRP A 42 3.49 -5.71 -14.48
C TRP A 42 2.24 -5.14 -15.16
N ILE A 43 1.85 -3.90 -14.82
CA ILE A 43 0.81 -3.17 -15.55
C ILE A 43 1.29 -2.83 -16.95
N ALA A 44 2.51 -2.27 -17.09
CA ALA A 44 3.09 -1.90 -18.37
C ALA A 44 3.30 -3.11 -19.30
N GLU A 45 3.65 -4.26 -18.73
CA GLU A 45 3.78 -5.54 -19.44
C GLU A 45 2.44 -6.22 -19.78
N GLY A 46 1.32 -5.76 -19.20
CA GLY A 46 0.03 -6.42 -19.32
C GLY A 46 -0.06 -7.77 -18.59
N ALA A 47 0.83 -8.02 -17.63
CA ALA A 47 0.96 -9.29 -16.91
C ALA A 47 0.37 -9.26 -15.48
N ILE A 48 -0.01 -8.09 -14.96
CA ILE A 48 -0.43 -7.86 -13.57
C ILE A 48 -1.49 -8.86 -13.09
N ARG A 49 -2.58 -9.07 -13.83
CA ARG A 49 -3.69 -9.93 -13.39
C ARG A 49 -3.25 -11.39 -13.24
N ALA A 50 -2.50 -11.91 -14.21
CA ALA A 50 -2.01 -13.28 -14.20
C ALA A 50 -1.00 -13.52 -13.07
N ARG A 51 -0.07 -12.59 -12.86
CA ARG A 51 0.95 -12.70 -11.81
C ARG A 51 0.34 -12.62 -10.41
N LEU A 52 -0.60 -11.70 -10.20
CA LEU A 52 -1.32 -11.57 -8.93
C LEU A 52 -2.23 -12.77 -8.62
N ALA A 53 -2.85 -13.38 -9.64
CA ALA A 53 -3.67 -14.59 -9.46
C ALA A 53 -2.86 -15.81 -8.99
N ALA A 54 -1.55 -15.82 -9.21
CA ALA A 54 -0.65 -16.92 -8.82
C ALA A 54 -0.12 -16.80 -7.38
N LEU A 55 -0.38 -15.70 -6.68
CA LEU A 55 0.05 -15.49 -5.30
C LEU A 55 -0.67 -16.43 -4.34
N SER A 56 -0.01 -16.78 -3.24
CA SER A 56 -0.59 -17.56 -2.15
C SER A 56 -1.27 -16.66 -1.13
N VAL A 57 -2.22 -17.22 -0.37
CA VAL A 57 -2.83 -16.51 0.76
C VAL A 57 -1.80 -16.37 1.88
N ALA A 58 -1.55 -15.13 2.31
CA ALA A 58 -0.69 -14.85 3.46
C ALA A 58 -1.51 -14.77 4.74
N ASP A 59 -0.90 -15.20 5.85
CA ASP A 59 -1.45 -14.99 7.19
C ASP A 59 -1.20 -13.55 7.64
N VAL A 60 -2.26 -12.80 7.95
CA VAL A 60 -2.15 -11.42 8.45
C VAL A 60 -1.51 -11.44 9.85
N PRO A 61 -0.55 -10.55 10.13
CA PRO A 61 0.23 -10.55 11.36
C PRO A 61 -0.67 -10.29 12.57
N GLN A 62 -0.51 -11.08 13.63
CA GLN A 62 -1.27 -10.95 14.86
C GLN A 62 -0.65 -9.88 15.77
N THR A 63 -0.67 -8.61 15.32
CA THR A 63 -0.09 -7.46 16.01
C THR A 63 -1.03 -6.26 16.01
N ASP A 64 -1.20 -5.57 17.13
CA ASP A 64 -1.99 -4.32 17.21
C ASP A 64 -1.15 -3.07 16.86
N ASP A 65 0.05 -3.26 16.31
CA ASP A 65 0.91 -2.19 15.80
C ASP A 65 0.29 -1.56 14.55
N VAL A 66 -0.27 -0.36 14.72
CA VAL A 66 -0.98 0.37 13.67
C VAL A 66 -0.10 0.61 12.43
N PRO A 67 1.13 1.14 12.54
CA PRO A 67 2.05 1.24 11.41
C PRO A 67 2.23 -0.04 10.58
N ILE A 68 2.34 -1.21 11.23
CA ILE A 68 2.46 -2.50 10.52
C ILE A 68 1.16 -2.81 9.78
N LEU A 69 0.01 -2.71 10.45
CA LEU A 69 -1.30 -3.00 9.84
C LEU A 69 -1.60 -2.08 8.66
N GLU A 70 -1.21 -0.82 8.78
CA GLU A 70 -1.36 0.18 7.74
C GLU A 70 -0.49 -0.11 6.52
N ALA A 71 0.75 -0.54 6.73
CA ALA A 71 1.63 -0.96 5.64
C ALA A 71 1.10 -2.21 4.91
N TRP A 72 0.57 -3.19 5.66
CA TRP A 72 -0.13 -4.35 5.09
C TRP A 72 -1.36 -3.94 4.28
N TYR A 73 -2.22 -3.09 4.85
CA TYR A 73 -3.40 -2.57 4.18
C TYR A 73 -3.03 -1.83 2.89
N ARG A 74 -2.02 -0.95 2.92
CA ARG A 74 -1.54 -0.23 1.74
C ARG A 74 -1.16 -1.21 0.63
N VAL A 75 -0.33 -2.21 0.91
CA VAL A 75 0.07 -3.20 -0.09
C VAL A 75 -1.15 -3.90 -0.69
N TYR A 76 -1.99 -4.52 0.13
CA TYR A 76 -3.11 -5.30 -0.37
C TYR A 76 -4.17 -4.46 -1.09
N ALA A 77 -4.39 -3.23 -0.67
CA ALA A 77 -5.30 -2.30 -1.34
C ALA A 77 -4.78 -1.91 -2.74
N PHE A 78 -3.47 -1.66 -2.89
CA PHE A 78 -2.84 -1.44 -4.20
C PHE A 78 -2.94 -2.68 -5.09
N LEU A 79 -2.65 -3.88 -4.57
CA LEU A 79 -2.76 -5.14 -5.33
C LEU A 79 -4.20 -5.37 -5.81
N ALA A 80 -5.19 -5.13 -4.95
CA ALA A 80 -6.61 -5.24 -5.31
C ALA A 80 -7.01 -4.27 -6.42
N THR A 81 -6.63 -2.99 -6.29
CA THR A 81 -6.91 -1.98 -7.32
C THR A 81 -6.25 -2.34 -8.66
N ALA A 82 -4.99 -2.78 -8.64
CA ALA A 82 -4.27 -3.18 -9.85
C ALA A 82 -4.90 -4.41 -10.54
N TYR A 83 -5.38 -5.37 -9.75
CA TYR A 83 -6.06 -6.57 -10.26
C TYR A 83 -7.42 -6.24 -10.88
N VAL A 84 -8.25 -5.47 -10.18
CA VAL A 84 -9.59 -5.10 -10.63
C VAL A 84 -9.52 -4.24 -11.88
N HIS A 85 -8.70 -3.20 -11.86
CA HIS A 85 -8.63 -2.18 -12.93
C HIS A 85 -7.45 -2.39 -13.89
N THR A 86 -7.08 -3.64 -14.15
CA THR A 86 -6.03 -3.97 -15.12
C THR A 86 -6.33 -3.32 -16.48
N PRO A 87 -5.40 -2.51 -17.05
CA PRO A 87 -5.62 -1.86 -18.34
C PRO A 87 -5.87 -2.86 -19.47
N ASN A 88 -6.64 -2.43 -20.47
CA ASN A 88 -6.99 -3.23 -21.66
C ASN A 88 -7.78 -4.52 -21.39
N LEU A 89 -8.29 -4.70 -20.16
CA LEU A 89 -9.20 -5.77 -19.79
C LEU A 89 -10.44 -5.18 -19.12
N PRO A 90 -11.60 -5.88 -19.18
CA PRO A 90 -12.73 -5.54 -18.33
C PRO A 90 -12.34 -5.58 -16.85
N ALA A 91 -13.02 -4.76 -16.05
CA ALA A 91 -12.89 -4.80 -14.61
C ALA A 91 -13.16 -6.23 -14.10
N ALA A 92 -12.35 -6.71 -13.16
CA ALA A 92 -12.62 -8.01 -12.54
C ALA A 92 -13.74 -7.89 -11.51
N ASP A 93 -14.72 -8.79 -11.57
CA ASP A 93 -15.81 -8.86 -10.59
C ASP A 93 -15.42 -9.63 -9.32
N HIS A 94 -14.30 -10.36 -9.36
CA HIS A 94 -13.81 -11.18 -8.27
C HIS A 94 -12.30 -11.04 -8.09
N LEU A 95 -11.87 -10.84 -6.84
CA LEU A 95 -10.47 -10.91 -6.43
C LEU A 95 -10.07 -12.36 -6.12
N PRO A 96 -8.82 -12.77 -6.39
CA PRO A 96 -8.31 -14.04 -5.93
C PRO A 96 -8.25 -14.06 -4.38
N PRO A 97 -8.42 -15.23 -3.73
CA PRO A 97 -8.36 -15.34 -2.28
C PRO A 97 -7.06 -14.78 -1.67
N SER A 98 -5.95 -14.90 -2.42
CA SER A 98 -4.63 -14.37 -2.02
C SER A 98 -4.60 -12.88 -1.78
N ILE A 99 -5.51 -12.11 -2.40
CA ILE A 99 -5.67 -10.67 -2.18
C ILE A 99 -6.88 -10.39 -1.29
N ALA A 100 -8.02 -11.03 -1.57
CA ALA A 100 -9.28 -10.73 -0.89
C ALA A 100 -9.23 -11.05 0.61
N VAL A 101 -8.64 -12.19 0.99
CA VAL A 101 -8.61 -12.63 2.40
C VAL A 101 -7.73 -11.71 3.24
N PRO A 102 -6.47 -11.44 2.89
CA PRO A 102 -5.63 -10.56 3.72
C PRO A 102 -6.15 -9.12 3.73
N LEU A 103 -6.64 -8.59 2.60
CA LEU A 103 -7.19 -7.23 2.53
C LEU A 103 -8.38 -7.06 3.47
N THR A 104 -9.34 -8.00 3.44
CA THR A 104 -10.53 -7.91 4.31
C THR A 104 -10.18 -8.05 5.78
N GLN A 105 -9.25 -8.95 6.13
CA GLN A 105 -8.78 -9.12 7.50
C GLN A 105 -8.07 -7.89 8.02
N VAL A 106 -7.08 -7.34 7.30
CA VAL A 106 -6.34 -6.16 7.78
C VAL A 106 -7.22 -4.91 7.80
N ALA A 107 -8.09 -4.71 6.79
CA ALA A 107 -9.01 -3.58 6.74
C ALA A 107 -9.99 -3.57 7.92
N ALA A 108 -10.51 -4.74 8.30
CA ALA A 108 -11.37 -4.88 9.48
C ALA A 108 -10.66 -4.50 10.78
N ARG A 109 -9.36 -4.79 10.90
CA ARG A 109 -8.57 -4.49 12.10
C ARG A 109 -8.24 -3.00 12.26
N ILE A 110 -8.25 -2.26 11.16
CA ILE A 110 -8.03 -0.80 11.16
C ILE A 110 -9.33 0.00 10.94
N ASP A 111 -10.49 -0.67 11.05
CA ASP A 111 -11.83 -0.10 10.87
C ASP A 111 -12.01 0.65 9.53
N ARG A 112 -11.63 -0.01 8.43
CA ARG A 112 -11.74 0.54 7.07
C ARG A 112 -12.44 -0.40 6.11
N PRO A 113 -13.05 0.15 5.04
CA PRO A 113 -13.50 -0.67 3.93
C PRO A 113 -12.29 -1.32 3.22
N PRO A 114 -12.42 -2.55 2.70
CA PRO A 114 -11.35 -3.27 1.99
C PRO A 114 -11.19 -2.75 0.55
N ILE A 115 -10.85 -1.48 0.41
CA ILE A 115 -10.63 -0.77 -0.87
C ILE A 115 -9.50 0.23 -0.68
N LEU A 116 -8.78 0.60 -1.74
CA LEU A 116 -7.79 1.66 -1.66
C LEU A 116 -8.43 3.02 -1.33
N THR A 117 -8.29 3.43 -0.07
CA THR A 117 -8.74 4.73 0.44
C THR A 117 -7.63 5.77 0.36
N TYR A 118 -7.98 7.04 0.53
CA TYR A 118 -7.00 8.14 0.64
C TYR A 118 -5.93 7.89 1.71
N ALA A 119 -6.29 7.24 2.82
CA ALA A 119 -5.34 6.89 3.87
C ALA A 119 -4.25 5.94 3.37
N GLY A 120 -4.61 4.91 2.60
CA GLY A 120 -3.66 3.96 2.01
C GLY A 120 -2.92 4.55 0.81
N PHE A 121 -3.61 5.33 -0.03
CA PHE A 121 -3.06 5.88 -1.28
C PHE A 121 -2.14 7.08 -1.07
N THR A 122 -2.39 7.91 -0.04
CA THR A 122 -1.67 9.16 0.19
C THR A 122 -1.05 9.20 1.58
N LEU A 123 -1.85 9.16 2.66
CA LEU A 123 -1.36 9.44 4.02
C LEU A 123 -0.29 8.46 4.51
N ASN A 124 -0.32 7.24 3.99
CA ASN A 124 0.63 6.18 4.27
C ASN A 124 1.51 5.81 3.06
N ASN A 125 1.41 6.48 1.90
CA ASN A 125 2.15 6.07 0.69
C ASN A 125 3.31 7.01 0.36
N TRP A 126 4.14 7.31 1.35
CA TRP A 126 5.26 8.22 1.17
C TRP A 126 6.48 7.72 1.94
N ARG A 127 7.65 8.11 1.45
CA ARG A 127 8.93 7.92 2.12
C ARG A 127 9.82 9.14 1.87
N ARG A 128 10.80 9.34 2.74
CA ARG A 128 11.89 10.29 2.46
C ARG A 128 12.87 9.69 1.45
N ARG A 129 13.36 10.50 0.52
CA ARG A 129 14.48 10.15 -0.36
C ARG A 129 15.77 10.04 0.45
N ASP A 130 16.03 11.06 1.26
CA ASP A 130 17.05 11.03 2.32
C ASP A 130 16.36 10.93 3.69
N PRO A 131 16.46 9.78 4.39
CA PRO A 131 15.89 9.60 5.73
C PRO A 131 16.39 10.60 6.78
N ALA A 132 17.60 11.16 6.60
CA ALA A 132 18.15 12.19 7.47
C ALA A 132 17.79 13.62 7.05
N GLY A 133 17.16 13.77 5.87
CA GLY A 133 16.77 15.04 5.30
C GLY A 133 15.49 15.64 5.91
N ASP A 134 15.19 16.86 5.49
CA ASP A 134 14.02 17.60 5.95
C ASP A 134 12.70 16.99 5.46
N PHE A 135 11.59 17.43 6.06
CA PHE A 135 10.25 17.03 5.63
C PHE A 135 9.73 18.05 4.59
N SER A 136 10.25 17.95 3.37
CA SER A 136 9.94 18.80 2.23
C SER A 136 9.42 17.94 1.07
N VAL A 137 8.57 18.50 0.21
CA VAL A 137 8.04 17.79 -0.98
C VAL A 137 9.18 17.30 -1.88
N GLU A 138 10.24 18.08 -1.98
CA GLU A 138 11.47 17.76 -2.72
C GLU A 138 12.21 16.55 -2.13
N ASN A 139 12.03 16.24 -0.85
CA ASN A 139 12.58 15.07 -0.19
C ASN A 139 11.57 13.91 -0.06
N LEU A 140 10.35 14.01 -0.59
CA LEU A 140 9.33 12.94 -0.52
C LEU A 140 9.16 12.19 -1.84
N ASP A 141 9.01 10.86 -1.77
CA ASP A 141 8.69 9.97 -2.89
C ASP A 141 7.57 9.00 -2.49
N THR A 142 6.84 8.46 -3.46
CA THR A 142 5.82 7.44 -3.21
C THR A 142 6.44 6.06 -3.01
N ILE A 143 5.89 5.26 -2.09
CA ILE A 143 6.35 3.88 -1.85
C ILE A 143 5.84 2.96 -2.96
N LEU A 144 4.53 2.98 -3.22
CA LEU A 144 3.86 2.22 -4.27
C LEU A 144 3.27 3.15 -5.34
N ARG A 145 3.23 2.66 -6.58
CA ARG A 145 2.69 3.36 -7.75
C ARG A 145 2.12 2.36 -8.75
N PHE A 146 1.15 2.80 -9.53
CA PHE A 146 0.53 2.04 -10.63
C PHE A 146 1.24 2.27 -11.97
N THR A 147 1.94 3.38 -12.13
CA THR A 147 2.62 3.77 -13.36
C THR A 147 4.02 4.31 -13.08
N HIS A 148 4.84 4.42 -14.12
CA HIS A 148 6.15 5.09 -14.04
C HIS A 148 6.07 6.59 -14.35
N PHE A 149 4.86 7.14 -14.51
CA PHE A 149 4.71 8.55 -14.85
C PHE A 149 4.97 9.43 -13.63
N PRO A 150 5.84 10.45 -13.73
CA PRO A 150 6.12 11.37 -12.62
C PRO A 150 4.87 12.02 -12.05
N ASP A 151 3.87 12.29 -12.89
CA ASP A 151 2.61 12.92 -12.52
C ASP A 151 1.85 12.15 -11.44
N GLU A 152 1.98 10.82 -11.35
CA GLU A 152 1.35 10.03 -10.29
C GLU A 152 1.98 10.30 -8.92
N THR A 153 3.30 10.41 -8.87
CA THR A 153 4.02 10.79 -7.65
C THR A 153 3.60 12.19 -7.21
N TRP A 154 3.51 13.15 -8.14
CA TRP A 154 3.08 14.52 -7.84
C TRP A 154 1.60 14.66 -7.47
N PHE A 155 0.73 13.79 -8.00
CA PHE A 155 -0.68 13.77 -7.60
C PHE A 155 -0.86 13.28 -6.15
N THR A 156 0.06 12.44 -5.69
CA THR A 156 -0.02 11.81 -4.36
C THR A 156 0.62 12.67 -3.26
N LEU A 157 1.67 13.43 -3.58
CA LEU A 157 2.52 14.17 -2.62
C LEU A 157 2.16 15.65 -2.49
#